data_AF-A0A1F9DHS0-F1
#
_entry.id   AF-A0A1F9DHS0-F1
#
_cell.length_a   1.000
_cell.length_b   1.000
_cell.length_c   1.000
_cell.angle_alpha   90.00
_cell.angle_beta   90.00
_cell.angle_gamma   90.00
#
_symmetry.space_group_name_H-M   'P 1'
#
loop_
_entity.id
_entity.type
_entity.pdbx_description
1 polymer ?
#
loop_
_entity_poly.entity_id
_entity_poly.type
_entity_poly.pdbx_seq_one_letter_code
_entity_poly.pdbx_strand_id
1 'polypeptide(L)' 'MQKNNMRLCKITEKDILKIIESPDTTAREGDKLAPLKKFPPKYTQFPLKVVYKKSKGETTILLLPTR' A
#
# COMPACT_ATOMS: atom_id res chain seq x y z
N MET A 1 -18.71 -9.46 -8.05
CA MET A 1 -17.64 -10.07 -7.22
C MET A 1 -16.52 -9.04 -7.04
N GLN A 2 -16.35 -8.47 -5.85
CA GLN A 2 -15.25 -7.55 -5.56
C GLN A 2 -13.93 -8.33 -5.63
N LYS A 3 -13.12 -8.09 -6.66
CA LYS A 3 -11.75 -8.62 -6.74
C LYS A 3 -10.93 -7.99 -5.61
N ASN A 4 -10.60 -8.78 -4.59
CA ASN A 4 -9.69 -8.35 -3.54
C ASN A 4 -8.26 -8.31 -4.11
N ASN A 5 -7.81 -7.11 -4.48
CA ASN A 5 -6.50 -6.87 -5.12
C ASN A 5 -5.32 -7.35 -4.26
N MET A 6 -5.48 -7.47 -2.93
CA MET A 6 -4.45 -8.03 -2.06
C MET A 6 -4.12 -9.50 -2.39
N ARG A 7 -5.13 -10.32 -2.72
CA ARG A 7 -4.92 -11.73 -3.10
C ARG A 7 -4.17 -11.84 -4.42
N LEU A 8 -4.44 -10.94 -5.37
CA LEU A 8 -3.77 -10.91 -6.68
C LEU A 8 -2.28 -10.55 -6.53
N CYS A 9 -1.96 -9.63 -5.62
CA CYS A 9 -0.59 -9.22 -5.36
C CYS A 9 0.12 -10.07 -4.29
N LYS A 10 -0.54 -11.09 -3.72
CA LYS A 10 -0.04 -11.89 -2.58
C LYS A 10 0.45 -11.02 -1.41
N ILE A 11 -0.22 -9.89 -1.18
CA ILE A 11 0.09 -8.93 -0.10
C ILE A 11 -0.78 -9.27 1.11
N THR A 12 -0.15 -9.39 2.28
CA THR A 12 -0.86 -9.56 3.55
C THR A 12 -1.00 -8.22 4.29
N GLU A 13 -1.91 -8.16 5.26
CA GLU A 13 -2.03 -6.99 6.15
C GLU A 13 -0.72 -6.69 6.88
N LYS A 14 0.04 -7.73 7.28
CA LYS A 14 1.36 -7.57 7.90
C LYS A 14 2.35 -6.88 6.98
N ASP A 15 2.30 -7.18 5.69
CA ASP A 15 3.18 -6.51 4.71
C ASP A 15 2.80 -5.04 4.59
N ILE A 16 1.51 -4.72 4.60
CA ILE A 16 1.02 -3.34 4.56
C ILE A 16 1.45 -2.56 5.80
N LEU A 17 1.30 -3.14 6.99
CA LEU A 17 1.73 -2.52 8.24
C LEU A 17 3.24 -2.24 8.24
N LYS A 18 4.05 -3.21 7.80
CA LYS A 18 5.50 -3.01 7.64
C LYS A 18 5.87 -1.88 6.68
N ILE A 19 5.05 -1.64 5.66
CA ILE A 19 5.27 -0.53 4.70
C ILE A 19 4.92 0.81 5.33
N ILE A 20 3.86 0.86 6.13
CA ILE A 20 3.49 2.06 6.87
C ILE A 20 4.55 2.37 7.95
N GLU A 21 5.09 1.35 8.62
CA GLU A 21 6.10 1.49 9.67
C GLU A 21 7.51 1.81 9.13
N SER A 22 7.89 1.21 8.00
CA SER A 22 9.21 1.36 7.40
C SER A 22 9.13 1.44 5.87
N PRO A 23 8.70 2.61 5.34
CA PRO A 23 8.66 2.85 3.91
C PRO A 23 10.06 3.10 3.33
N ASP A 24 10.27 2.74 2.06
CA ASP A 24 11.49 3.11 1.33
C ASP A 24 11.47 4.61 0.98
N THR A 25 10.28 5.15 0.70
CA THR A 25 10.04 6.58 0.49
C THR A 25 8.59 6.94 0.83
N THR A 26 8.34 8.21 1.09
CA THR A 26 7.00 8.74 1.39
C THR A 26 6.62 9.80 0.37
N ALA A 27 5.40 9.71 -0.13
CA ALA A 27 4.79 10.71 -0.98
C ALA A 27 3.54 11.28 -0.30
N ARG A 28 3.18 12.52 -0.65
CA ARG A 28 1.94 13.14 -0.21
C ARG A 28 0.98 13.21 -1.39
N GLU A 29 -0.22 12.63 -1.27
CA GLU A 29 -1.32 12.82 -2.22
C GLU A 29 -2.44 13.61 -1.55
N GLY A 30 -2.42 14.93 -1.74
CA GLY A 30 -3.29 15.86 -1.02
C GLY A 30 -3.04 15.80 0.49
N ASP A 31 -4.10 15.59 1.28
CA ASP A 31 -4.00 15.42 2.74
C ASP A 31 -3.60 14.00 3.18
N LYS A 32 -3.30 13.10 2.24
CA LYS A 32 -2.98 11.69 2.52
C LYS A 32 -1.48 11.44 2.43
N LEU A 33 -0.97 10.67 3.40
CA LEU A 33 0.38 10.11 3.35
C LEU A 33 0.35 8.78 2.58
N ALA A 34 1.29 8.65 1.64
CA ALA A 34 1.44 7.50 0.77
C ALA A 34 2.86 6.93 0.94
N PRO A 35 3.08 6.01 1.89
CA PRO A 35 4.29 5.21 1.94
C PRO A 35 4.42 4.34 0.68
N LEU A 36 5.62 4.35 0.12
CA LEU A 36 6.01 3.51 -1.01
C LEU A 36 7.05 2.51 -0.52
N LYS A 37 6.87 1.25 -0.93
CA LYS A 37 7.90 0.21 -0.79
C LYS A 37 7.98 -0.59 -2.06
N LYS A 38 9.20 -0.85 -2.54
CA LYS A 38 9.38 -1.72 -3.70
C LYS A 38 9.16 -3.15 -3.25
N PHE A 39 7.96 -3.68 -3.50
CA PHE A 39 7.74 -5.11 -3.31
C PHE A 39 8.67 -5.88 -4.26
N PRO A 40 9.28 -6.99 -3.79
CA PRO A 40 10.10 -7.83 -4.65
C PRO A 40 9.31 -8.24 -5.92
N PRO A 41 9.96 -8.37 -7.08
CA PRO A 41 9.29 -8.64 -8.37
C PRO A 41 8.43 -9.91 -8.40
N LYS A 42 8.55 -10.79 -7.39
CA LYS A 42 7.67 -11.96 -7.20
C LYS A 42 6.22 -11.63 -6.84
N TYR A 43 5.93 -10.39 -6.43
CA TYR A 43 4.59 -9.95 -6.00
C TYR A 43 3.84 -9.15 -7.07
N THR A 44 4.57 -8.45 -7.95
CA THR A 44 4.02 -7.49 -8.92
C THR A 44 5.13 -7.06 -9.88
N GLN A 45 4.79 -6.87 -11.17
CA GLN A 45 5.73 -6.34 -12.18
C GLN A 45 6.01 -4.84 -12.02
N PHE A 46 5.26 -4.17 -11.13
CA PHE A 46 5.36 -2.74 -10.86
C PHE A 46 5.58 -2.46 -9.36
N PRO A 47 6.26 -1.38 -8.97
CA PRO A 47 6.25 -0.95 -7.58
C PRO A 47 4.82 -0.60 -7.13
N LEU A 48 4.49 -0.83 -5.86
CA LEU A 48 3.17 -0.52 -5.30
C LEU A 48 3.31 0.51 -4.19
N LYS A 49 2.44 1.52 -4.21
CA LYS A 49 2.26 2.48 -3.11
C LYS A 49 1.05 2.11 -2.26
N VAL A 50 1.18 2.31 -0.96
CA VAL A 50 0.10 2.16 0.01
C VAL A 50 -0.36 3.57 0.36
N VAL A 51 -1.58 3.95 -0.04
CA VAL A 51 -2.19 5.21 0.39
C VAL A 51 -3.12 4.90 1.55
N TYR A 52 -2.96 5.58 2.68
CA TYR A 52 -3.86 5.36 3.81
C TYR A 52 -4.41 6.67 4.39
N LYS A 53 -5.60 6.56 4.97
CA LYS A 53 -6.22 7.63 5.75
C LYS A 53 -6.69 7.05 7.08
N LYS A 54 -6.24 7.66 8.18
CA LYS A 54 -6.75 7.36 9.52
C LYS A 54 -7.93 8.28 9.82
N SER A 55 -9.07 7.72 10.19
CA SER A 55 -10.28 8.45 10.59
C SER A 55 -10.89 7.76 11.80
N LYS A 56 -10.99 8.44 12.95
CA LYS A 56 -11.72 8.02 14.18
C LYS A 56 -11.81 6.48 14.41
N GLY A 57 -10.64 5.83 14.51
CA GLY A 57 -10.55 4.39 14.82
C GLY A 57 -10.46 3.46 13.60
N GLU A 58 -10.69 3.97 12.40
CA GLU A 58 -10.59 3.20 11.15
C GLU A 58 -9.39 3.66 10.32
N THR A 59 -8.72 2.71 9.67
CA THR A 59 -7.66 2.99 8.69
C THR A 59 -8.10 2.47 7.33
N THR A 60 -8.43 3.38 6.42
CA THR A 60 -8.70 3.02 5.02
C THR A 60 -7.37 2.90 4.29
N ILE A 61 -7.16 1.77 3.61
CA ILE A 61 -5.92 1.45 2.89
C ILE A 61 -6.24 1.25 1.41
N LEU A 62 -5.45 1.87 0.54
CA LEU A 62 -5.55 1.74 -0.90
C LEU A 62 -4.19 1.31 -1.46
N LEU A 63 -4.17 0.20 -2.20
CA LEU A 63 -2.99 -0.27 -2.92
C LEU A 63 -3.04 0.22 -4.37
N LEU A 64 -2.03 0.97 -4.79
CA LEU A 64 -1.95 1.53 -6.14
C LEU A 64 -0.62 1.15 -6.81
N PRO A 65 -0.61 0.78 -8.10
CA PRO A 65 0.62 0.67 -8.87
C PRO A 65 1.26 2.05 -9.06
N THR A 66 2.59 2.13 -8.94
CA THR A 66 3.35 3.31 -9.38
C THR A 66 3.58 3.20 -10.88
N ARG A 67 3.11 4.21 -11.62
CA ARG A 67 3.47 4.38 -13.02
C ARG A 67 4.87 4.94 -13.16
#